data_AF-A0A815TGC5-F1
#
_entry.id   AF-A0A815TGC5-F1
#
_cell.length_a   1.000
_cell.length_b   1.000
_cell.length_c   1.000
_cell.angle_alpha   90.00
_cell.angle_beta   90.00
_cell.angle_gamma   90.00
#
_symmetry.space_group_name_H-M   'P 1'
#
loop_
_entity.id
_entity.type
_entity.pdbx_description
1 polymer ?
#
loop_
_entity_poly.entity_id
_entity_poly.type
_entity_poly.pdbx_seq_one_letter_code
_entity_poly.pdbx_strand_id
1 'polypeptide(L)'
;MTQPWNESLCGCFDDVGSCLCGWCCTPCLFGQNAEKIDGSSCCLCCLGYIVLSPCYMCWLPHYMKRQTLRQKYNLVEEPSCGDLPTTCFCSPLALCQEARFLKRQEQMGGNFARGAQTVQPR
;
A
#
# COMPACT_ATOMS: atom_id res chain seq x y z
N MET A 1 11.33 5.23 -16.24
CA MET A 1 10.88 3.85 -16.54
C MET A 1 9.74 3.57 -15.58
N THR A 2 8.53 3.34 -16.08
CA THR A 2 7.36 3.04 -15.25
C THR A 2 7.33 1.56 -14.89
N GLN A 3 7.02 1.23 -13.64
CA GLN A 3 7.05 -0.15 -13.11
C GLN A 3 5.62 -0.74 -13.03
N PRO A 4 5.38 -1.98 -13.49
CA PRO A 4 4.10 -2.66 -13.32
C PRO A 4 3.85 -3.07 -11.87
N TRP A 5 2.58 -3.12 -11.48
CA TRP A 5 2.19 -3.76 -10.22
C TRP A 5 2.56 -5.24 -10.29
N ASN A 6 3.48 -5.66 -9.43
CA ASN A 6 3.94 -7.05 -9.33
C ASN A 6 3.18 -7.84 -8.23
N GLU A 7 2.06 -7.27 -7.77
CA GLU A 7 1.16 -7.80 -6.76
C GLU A 7 -0.26 -7.73 -7.32
N SER A 8 -0.98 -8.85 -7.33
CA SER A 8 -2.36 -8.88 -7.79
C SER A 8 -3.32 -8.32 -6.74
N LEU A 9 -4.29 -7.52 -7.17
CA LEU A 9 -5.42 -7.01 -6.38
C LEU A 9 -6.13 -8.12 -5.57
N CYS A 10 -6.32 -9.29 -6.20
CA CYS A 10 -6.93 -10.48 -5.58
C CYS A 10 -5.93 -11.53 -5.07
N GLY A 11 -4.64 -11.21 -4.90
CA GLY A 11 -3.69 -12.12 -4.25
C GLY A 11 -4.01 -12.39 -2.77
N CYS A 12 -5.13 -11.87 -2.25
CA CYS A 12 -5.63 -12.06 -0.89
C CYS A 12 -6.29 -13.44 -0.69
N PHE A 13 -6.67 -14.14 -1.78
CA PHE A 13 -7.19 -15.50 -1.69
C PHE A 13 -6.10 -16.57 -1.46
N ASP A 14 -4.83 -16.28 -1.78
CA ASP A 14 -3.69 -17.14 -1.43
C ASP A 14 -3.28 -17.02 0.04
N ASP A 15 -3.67 -15.94 0.72
CA ASP A 15 -3.25 -15.62 2.09
C ASP A 15 -4.43 -15.04 2.89
N VAL A 16 -5.40 -15.91 3.17
CA VAL A 16 -6.69 -15.59 3.84
C VAL A 16 -6.49 -14.87 5.18
N GLY A 17 -5.39 -15.15 5.89
CA GLY A 17 -5.05 -14.50 7.16
C GLY A 17 -4.73 -13.02 6.99
N SER A 18 -4.02 -12.65 5.92
CA SER A 18 -3.76 -11.24 5.58
C SER A 18 -5.04 -10.50 5.19
N CYS A 19 -6.01 -11.20 4.58
CA CYS A 19 -7.31 -10.66 4.21
C CYS A 19 -8.20 -10.37 5.43
N LEU A 20 -8.25 -11.29 6.39
CA LEU A 20 -8.98 -11.10 7.65
C LEU A 20 -8.37 -10.01 8.53
N CYS A 21 -7.04 -9.90 8.59
CA CYS A 21 -6.36 -8.84 9.34
C CYS A 21 -6.55 -7.47 8.67
N GLY A 22 -6.48 -7.40 7.34
CA GLY A 22 -6.76 -6.21 6.55
C GLY A 22 -8.20 -5.75 6.68
N TRP A 23 -9.17 -6.68 6.70
CA TRP A 23 -10.59 -6.39 6.91
C TRP A 23 -10.92 -5.97 8.35
N CYS A 24 -10.24 -6.57 9.34
CA CYS A 24 -10.47 -6.27 10.76
C CYS A 24 -9.87 -4.91 11.19
N CYS A 25 -8.84 -4.42 10.49
CA CYS A 25 -8.14 -3.18 10.83
C CYS A 25 -7.71 -2.35 9.59
N THR A 26 -8.60 -2.20 8.62
CA THR A 26 -8.40 -1.36 7.41
C THR A 26 -7.85 0.04 7.71
N PRO A 27 -8.32 0.77 8.75
CA PRO A 27 -7.81 2.11 9.03
C PRO A 27 -6.37 2.13 9.53
N CYS A 28 -5.99 1.13 10.34
CA CYS A 28 -4.62 0.98 10.82
C CYS A 28 -3.67 0.64 9.66
N LEU A 29 -4.11 -0.22 8.75
CA LEU A 29 -3.35 -0.57 7.55
C LEU A 29 -3.14 0.65 6.65
N PHE A 30 -4.18 1.48 6.46
CA PHE A 30 -4.05 2.75 5.75
C PHE A 30 -3.06 3.70 6.42
N GLY A 31 -3.11 3.83 7.75
CA GLY A 31 -2.15 4.64 8.51
C GLY A 31 -0.70 4.17 8.32
N GLN A 32 -0.45 2.87 8.43
CA GLN A 32 0.88 2.29 8.24
C GLN A 32 1.38 2.47 6.80
N ASN A 33 0.51 2.29 5.80
CA ASN A 33 0.86 2.52 4.41
C ASN A 33 1.21 4.00 4.17
N ALA A 34 0.40 4.94 4.69
CA ALA A 34 0.66 6.37 4.57
C ALA A 34 2.02 6.75 5.18
N GLU A 35 2.35 6.23 6.36
CA GLU A 35 3.65 6.44 7.00
C GLU A 35 4.81 5.97 6.10
N LYS A 36 4.69 4.80 5.49
CA LYS A 36 5.72 4.27 4.56
C LYS A 36 5.79 5.02 3.22
N ILE A 37 4.66 5.55 2.75
CA ILE A 37 4.58 6.27 1.48
C ILE A 37 5.23 7.64 1.60
N ASP A 38 4.84 8.45 2.57
CA ASP A 38 5.27 9.86 2.65
C ASP A 38 5.66 10.34 4.05
N GLY A 39 5.80 9.43 5.02
CA GLY A 39 6.16 9.78 6.40
C GLY A 39 5.01 10.41 7.19
N SER A 40 3.77 10.30 6.69
CA SER A 40 2.59 10.79 7.43
C SER A 40 2.39 10.05 8.75
N SER A 41 1.83 10.72 9.74
CA SER A 41 1.52 10.09 11.02
C SER A 41 0.47 8.98 10.84
N CYS A 42 0.86 7.74 11.18
CA CYS A 42 -0.03 6.59 11.13
C CYS A 42 -1.32 6.82 11.93
N CYS A 43 -1.23 7.42 13.13
CA CYS A 43 -2.39 7.70 13.97
C CYS A 43 -3.34 8.73 13.33
N LEU A 44 -2.81 9.83 12.77
CA LEU A 44 -3.64 10.85 12.13
C LEU A 44 -4.31 10.34 10.85
N CYS A 45 -3.60 9.57 10.03
CA CYS A 45 -4.17 8.97 8.82
C CYS A 45 -5.21 7.89 9.16
N CYS A 46 -4.97 7.09 10.19
CA CYS A 46 -5.94 6.11 10.71
C CYS A 46 -7.21 6.82 11.21
N LEU A 47 -7.07 7.86 12.04
CA LEU A 47 -8.20 8.62 12.57
C LEU A 47 -8.99 9.31 11.43
N GLY A 48 -8.28 9.92 10.48
CA GLY A 48 -8.91 10.54 9.31
C GLY A 48 -9.72 9.55 8.47
N TYR A 49 -9.20 8.33 8.28
CA TYR A 49 -9.93 7.27 7.60
C TYR A 49 -11.18 6.84 8.37
N ILE A 50 -11.09 6.67 9.69
CA ILE A 50 -12.23 6.31 10.56
C ILE A 50 -13.31 7.39 10.51
N VAL A 51 -12.92 8.67 10.61
CA VAL A 51 -13.86 9.81 10.61
C VAL A 51 -14.57 9.97 9.26
N LEU A 52 -13.89 9.68 8.15
CA LEU A 52 -14.45 9.81 6.80
C LEU A 52 -15.21 8.57 6.31
N SER A 53 -14.97 7.41 6.92
CA SER A 53 -15.67 6.15 6.64
C SER A 53 -17.19 6.23 6.77
N PRO A 54 -17.81 6.80 7.83
CA PRO A 54 -19.27 6.87 7.96
C PRO A 54 -19.92 7.78 6.91
N CYS A 55 -19.17 8.67 6.28
CA CYS A 55 -19.66 9.54 5.20
C CYS A 55 -19.55 8.91 3.80
N TYR A 56 -19.12 7.64 3.69
CA TYR A 56 -18.79 6.98 2.41
C TYR A 56 -17.69 7.71 1.59
N MET A 57 -16.88 8.54 2.25
CA MET A 57 -15.81 9.34 1.62
C MET A 57 -14.41 8.82 1.92
N CYS A 58 -14.27 7.59 2.46
CA CYS A 58 -12.97 6.97 2.74
C CYS A 58 -12.12 6.72 1.47
N TRP A 59 -12.76 6.63 0.30
CA TRP A 59 -12.06 6.49 -0.98
C TRP A 59 -11.21 7.72 -1.31
N LEU A 60 -11.59 8.92 -0.86
CA LEU A 60 -10.88 10.16 -1.17
C LEU A 60 -9.47 10.22 -0.58
N PRO A 61 -9.26 10.07 0.75
CA PRO A 61 -7.92 10.02 1.32
C PRO A 61 -7.12 8.80 0.84
N HIS A 62 -7.80 7.67 0.58
CA HIS A 62 -7.16 6.49 0.01
C HIS A 62 -6.61 6.76 -1.39
N TYR A 63 -7.43 7.33 -2.28
CA TYR A 63 -7.04 7.70 -3.63
C TYR A 63 -5.87 8.68 -3.65
N MET A 64 -5.89 9.71 -2.78
CA MET A 64 -4.78 10.67 -2.68
C MET A 64 -3.45 9.98 -2.32
N LYS A 65 -3.44 9.10 -1.31
CA LYS A 65 -2.22 8.38 -0.92
C LYS A 65 -1.76 7.40 -1.99
N ARG A 66 -2.69 6.76 -2.68
CA ARG A 66 -2.39 5.88 -3.82
C ARG A 66 -1.74 6.66 -4.97
N GLN A 67 -2.19 7.87 -5.27
CA GLN A 67 -1.51 8.75 -6.25
C GLN A 67 -0.07 9.07 -5.80
N THR A 68 0.14 9.42 -4.53
CA THR A 68 1.48 9.69 -3.99
C THR A 68 2.39 8.47 -4.10
N LEU A 69 1.90 7.27 -3.77
CA LEU A 69 2.63 6.02 -3.93
C LEU A 69 3.04 5.81 -5.40
N ARG A 70 2.10 6.00 -6.33
CA ARG A 70 2.35 5.85 -7.77
C ARG A 70 3.40 6.82 -8.29
N GLN A 71 3.35 8.07 -7.86
CA GLN A 71 4.36 9.08 -8.21
C GLN A 71 5.73 8.73 -7.63
N LYS A 72 5.80 8.33 -6.35
CA LYS A 72 7.07 8.00 -5.68
C LYS A 72 7.80 6.83 -6.32
N TYR A 73 7.07 5.80 -6.73
CA TYR A 73 7.66 4.58 -7.30
C TYR A 73 7.48 4.46 -8.83
N ASN A 74 7.01 5.52 -9.51
CA ASN A 74 6.72 5.54 -10.95
C ASN A 74 5.85 4.35 -11.41
N LEU A 75 4.77 4.05 -10.68
CA LEU A 75 3.91 2.89 -10.96
C LEU A 75 2.88 3.18 -12.05
N VAL A 76 2.72 2.24 -12.99
CA VAL A 76 1.65 2.28 -14.00
C VAL A 76 0.28 2.07 -13.37
N GLU A 77 -0.76 2.39 -14.13
CA GLU A 77 -2.14 2.13 -13.69
C GLU A 77 -2.42 0.65 -13.63
N GLU A 78 -3.29 0.25 -12.71
CA GLU A 78 -3.71 -1.14 -12.65
C GLU A 78 -4.52 -1.54 -13.88
N PRO A 79 -4.23 -2.70 -14.49
CA PRO A 79 -4.86 -3.11 -15.74
C PRO A 79 -6.33 -3.54 -15.62
N SER A 80 -6.83 -3.81 -14.41
CA SER A 80 -8.14 -4.46 -14.18
C SER A 80 -9.29 -3.53 -13.81
N CYS A 81 -9.02 -2.40 -13.18
CA CYS A 81 -10.01 -1.36 -12.86
C CYS A 81 -9.22 -0.14 -12.35
N GLY A 82 -9.42 1.04 -12.95
CA GLY A 82 -8.70 2.25 -12.54
C GLY A 82 -8.80 2.55 -11.04
N ASP A 83 -8.02 3.51 -10.57
CA ASP A 83 -7.87 3.76 -9.12
C ASP A 83 -9.18 4.13 -8.40
N LEU A 84 -10.15 4.75 -9.09
CA LEU A 84 -11.42 5.19 -8.51
C LEU A 84 -12.35 4.02 -8.10
N PRO A 85 -12.72 3.07 -8.99
CA PRO A 85 -13.52 1.90 -8.59
C PRO A 85 -12.77 1.00 -7.60
N THR A 86 -11.45 0.89 -7.73
CA THR A 86 -10.61 0.09 -6.84
C THR A 86 -10.57 0.64 -5.41
N THR A 87 -10.49 1.95 -5.24
CA THR A 87 -10.53 2.60 -3.91
C THR A 87 -11.95 2.70 -3.34
N CYS A 88 -12.99 2.69 -4.18
CA CYS A 88 -14.39 2.77 -3.76
C CYS A 88 -14.99 1.42 -3.32
N PHE A 89 -14.80 0.37 -4.13
CA PHE A 89 -15.41 -0.95 -3.88
C PHE A 89 -14.43 -1.98 -3.30
N CYS A 90 -13.12 -1.77 -3.49
CA CYS A 90 -12.08 -2.72 -3.12
C CYS A 90 -11.02 -2.09 -2.20
N SER A 91 -11.36 -1.04 -1.44
CA SER A 91 -10.43 -0.33 -0.54
C SER A 91 -9.54 -1.26 0.31
N PRO A 92 -10.07 -2.28 1.04
CA PRO A 92 -9.22 -3.16 1.85
C PRO A 92 -8.25 -4.01 1.01
N LEU A 93 -8.67 -4.49 -0.17
CA LEU A 93 -7.83 -5.28 -1.08
C LEU A 93 -6.70 -4.41 -1.66
N ALA A 94 -7.05 -3.20 -2.07
CA ALA A 94 -6.09 -2.22 -2.58
C ALA A 94 -5.07 -1.81 -1.51
N LEU A 95 -5.49 -1.62 -0.24
CA LEU A 95 -4.57 -1.36 0.86
C LEU A 95 -3.64 -2.56 1.15
N CYS A 96 -4.15 -3.78 1.03
CA CYS A 96 -3.32 -4.99 1.15
C CYS A 96 -2.28 -5.07 0.03
N GLN A 97 -2.67 -4.78 -1.21
CA GLN A 97 -1.75 -4.74 -2.35
C GLN A 97 -0.64 -3.69 -2.13
N GLU A 98 -1.02 -2.48 -1.70
CA GLU A 98 -0.07 -1.40 -1.38
C GLU A 98 0.89 -1.80 -0.26
N ALA A 99 0.39 -2.44 0.80
CA ALA A 99 1.21 -2.92 1.91
C ALA A 99 2.23 -3.98 1.47
N ARG A 100 1.82 -4.93 0.62
CA ARG A 100 2.71 -5.97 0.05
C ARG A 100 3.79 -5.36 -0.83
N PHE A 101 3.41 -4.42 -1.68
CA PHE A 101 4.34 -3.68 -2.52
C PHE A 101 5.38 -2.94 -1.68
N LEU A 102 4.95 -2.17 -0.67
CA LEU A 102 5.84 -1.43 0.22
C LEU A 102 6.79 -2.36 0.98
N LYS A 103 6.28 -3.48 1.52
CA LYS A 103 7.08 -4.49 2.21
C LYS A 103 8.15 -5.09 1.30
N ARG A 104 7.83 -5.34 0.03
CA ARG A 104 8.80 -5.86 -0.96
C ARG A 104 9.89 -4.83 -1.27
N GLN A 105 9.55 -3.54 -1.36
CA GLN A 105 10.53 -2.46 -1.55
C GLN A 105 11.47 -2.34 -0.35
N GLU A 106 10.94 -2.41 0.87
CA GLU A 106 11.73 -2.42 2.10
C GLU A 106 12.72 -3.61 2.13
N GLN A 107 12.26 -4.81 1.73
CA GLN A 107 13.11 -6.00 1.64
C GLN A 107 14.18 -5.89 0.55
N MET A 108 13.86 -5.34 -0.63
CA MET A 108 14.84 -5.10 -1.70
C MET A 108 15.91 -4.09 -1.28
N GLY A 109 15.52 -2.98 -0.62
CA GLY A 109 16.47 -2.01 -0.07
C GLY A 109 17.34 -2.59 1.05
N GLY A 110 16.75 -3.39 1.94
CA GLY A 110 17.48 -4.08 3.01
C GLY A 110 18.46 -5.15 2.48
N ASN A 111 18.08 -5.89 1.44
CA ASN A 111 18.97 -6.85 0.79
C ASN A 111 20.10 -6.16 0.03
N PHE A 112 19.87 -5.01 -0.59
CA PHE A 112 20.94 -4.21 -1.19
C PHE A 112 21.91 -3.68 -0.12
N ALA A 113 21.39 -3.20 1.02
CA ALA A 113 22.22 -2.76 2.15
C ALA A 113 23.05 -3.90 2.75
N ARG A 114 22.49 -5.12 2.85
CA ARG A 114 23.25 -6.33 3.27
C ARG A 114 24.24 -6.81 2.22
N GLY A 115 23.88 -6.81 0.93
CA GLY A 115 24.75 -7.23 -0.15
C GLY A 115 25.95 -6.30 -0.34
N ALA A 116 25.77 -4.99 -0.13
CA ALA A 116 26.85 -4.02 -0.10
C ALA A 116 27.84 -4.23 1.05
N GLN A 117 27.43 -4.86 2.16
CA GLN A 117 28.31 -5.20 3.28
C GLN A 117 29.14 -6.47 3.06
N THR A 118 28.79 -7.30 2.07
CA THR A 118 29.52 -8.55 1.76
C THR A 118 30.67 -8.37 0.77
N VAL A 119 30.85 -7.19 0.17
CA VAL A 119 31.99 -6.89 -0.70
C VAL A 119 33.09 -6.21 0.14
N GLN A 120 33.71 -6.99 1.03
CA GLN A 120 34.98 -6.59 1.63
C GLN A 120 36.12 -6.94 0.65
N PRO A 121 36.96 -5.97 0.25
CA PRO A 121 38.10 -6.26 -0.62
C PRO A 121 39.12 -7.11 0.16
N ARG A 122 39.60 -8.16 -0.50
CA ARG A 122 40.71 -9.01 -0.03
C ARG A 122 42.01 -8.21 0.06
#